data_AF-A0A931YHJ4-F1
#
_entry.id   AF-A0A931YHJ4-F1
#
_cell.length_a   1.000
_cell.length_b   1.000
_cell.length_c   1.000
_cell.angle_alpha   90.00
_cell.angle_beta   90.00
_cell.angle_gamma   90.00
#
_symmetry.space_group_name_H-M   'P 1'
#
loop_
_entity.id
_entity.type
_entity.pdbx_description
1 polymer ?
#
loop_
_entity_poly.entity_id
_entity_poly.type
_entity_poly.pdbx_seq_one_letter_code
_entity_poly.pdbx_strand_id
1 'polypeptide(L)'
;MRPPGRRLLAIAGLLAGCAVLPPHPVNLEFPAAGTRWVWHSVDSHGTSIAATWTVLDDGVWEGRPVHRVWDTRDVRLHDTATGNWVATLRDGQARLVASPHEGTFSWPLRVGKSWIASIALHDRERGLTSSPVVTFWHVDRWEQVVVKAGTFWAFKLEGTPGINNVTYTTLWYAPELRLVIKQVRERTDETGRPLRVVSELVEYHPTP
;
A
#
# COMPACT_ATOMS: atom_id res chain seq x y z
N MET A 1 45.64 36.86 -43.92
CA MET A 1 44.82 35.66 -44.20
C MET A 1 44.63 34.85 -42.92
N ARG A 2 43.42 34.85 -42.35
CA ARG A 2 42.92 33.92 -41.32
C ARG A 2 41.50 33.53 -41.76
N PRO A 3 41.14 32.24 -41.91
CA PRO A 3 39.79 31.86 -42.33
C PRO A 3 38.80 31.86 -41.15
N PRO A 4 37.49 31.90 -41.44
CA PRO A 4 36.46 32.43 -40.53
C PRO A 4 35.94 31.42 -39.50
N GLY A 5 35.60 31.92 -38.32
CA GLY A 5 35.00 31.18 -37.22
C GLY A 5 33.56 30.76 -37.53
N ARG A 6 33.33 29.46 -37.52
CA ARG A 6 32.04 28.80 -37.73
C ARG A 6 31.24 28.86 -36.43
N ARG A 7 30.22 29.72 -36.36
CA ARG A 7 29.27 29.75 -35.23
C ARG A 7 28.26 28.60 -35.40
N LEU A 8 28.36 27.58 -34.55
CA LEU A 8 27.27 26.61 -34.36
C LEU A 8 26.16 27.29 -33.55
N LEU A 9 24.97 27.41 -34.14
CA LEU A 9 23.74 27.66 -33.40
C LEU A 9 23.30 26.32 -32.78
N ALA A 10 23.37 26.20 -31.47
CA ALA A 10 22.77 25.09 -30.74
C ALA A 10 21.26 25.38 -30.58
N ILE A 11 20.42 24.58 -31.26
CA ILE A 11 18.98 24.58 -31.04
C ILE A 11 18.72 23.75 -29.78
N ALA A 12 18.45 24.42 -28.66
CA ALA A 12 17.98 23.77 -27.44
C ALA A 12 16.48 23.47 -27.60
N GLY A 13 16.15 22.23 -27.97
CA GLY A 13 14.78 21.73 -27.91
C GLY A 13 14.37 21.51 -26.45
N LEU A 14 13.54 22.41 -25.90
CA LEU A 14 12.81 22.12 -24.68
C LEU A 14 11.79 21.02 -24.99
N LEU A 15 12.10 19.78 -24.59
CA LEU A 15 11.09 18.74 -24.43
C LEU A 15 10.24 19.11 -23.22
N ALA A 16 9.14 19.81 -23.45
CA ALA A 16 8.05 19.89 -22.49
C ALA A 16 7.46 18.48 -22.34
N GLY A 17 7.93 17.74 -21.34
CA GLY A 17 7.31 16.47 -20.97
C GLY A 17 5.86 16.72 -20.61
N CYS A 18 4.93 16.10 -21.32
CA CYS A 18 3.51 16.13 -20.97
C CYS A 18 3.35 15.69 -19.52
N ALA A 19 2.98 16.63 -18.64
CA ALA A 19 2.53 16.29 -17.31
C ALA A 19 1.23 15.49 -17.47
N VAL A 20 1.31 14.17 -17.34
CA VAL A 20 0.13 13.31 -17.28
C VAL A 20 -0.63 13.74 -16.03
N LEU A 21 -1.80 14.35 -16.22
CA LEU A 21 -2.64 14.79 -15.11
C LEU A 21 -2.97 13.57 -14.23
N PRO A 22 -2.97 13.72 -12.89
CA PRO A 22 -3.48 12.68 -12.03
C PRO A 22 -4.91 12.33 -12.45
N PRO A 23 -5.32 11.05 -12.36
CA PRO A 23 -6.66 10.67 -12.73
C PRO A 23 -7.69 11.42 -11.87
N HIS A 24 -8.91 11.49 -12.37
CA HIS A 24 -10.08 11.85 -11.57
C HIS A 24 -10.08 11.07 -10.23
N PRO A 25 -10.77 11.57 -9.19
CA PRO A 25 -10.85 10.87 -7.91
C PRO A 25 -11.20 9.38 -8.12
N VAL A 26 -10.33 8.49 -7.63
CA VAL A 26 -10.49 7.04 -7.77
C VAL A 26 -11.32 6.53 -6.60
N ASN A 27 -12.40 5.82 -6.90
CA ASN A 27 -13.27 5.21 -5.91
C ASN A 27 -12.69 3.86 -5.43
N LEU A 28 -13.26 3.33 -4.36
CA LEU A 28 -12.93 2.00 -3.88
C LEU A 28 -13.23 0.96 -4.96
N GLU A 29 -12.22 0.17 -5.28
CA GLU A 29 -12.36 -1.09 -5.99
C GLU A 29 -11.49 -2.14 -5.29
N PHE A 30 -11.92 -3.40 -5.37
CA PHE A 30 -11.21 -4.54 -4.81
C PHE A 30 -10.94 -5.59 -5.92
N PRO A 31 -9.81 -6.31 -5.90
CA PRO A 31 -9.56 -7.36 -6.88
C PRO A 31 -10.63 -8.45 -6.82
N ALA A 32 -10.97 -9.05 -7.95
CA ALA A 32 -12.03 -10.06 -8.02
C ALA A 32 -11.62 -11.36 -7.31
N ALA A 33 -12.61 -12.12 -6.81
CA ALA A 33 -12.38 -13.45 -6.29
C ALA A 33 -11.61 -14.33 -7.30
N GLY A 34 -10.65 -15.09 -6.80
CA GLY A 34 -9.71 -15.88 -7.63
C GLY A 34 -8.46 -15.11 -8.08
N THR A 35 -8.42 -13.79 -7.98
CA THR A 35 -7.21 -13.01 -8.29
C THR A 35 -6.09 -13.39 -7.33
N ARG A 36 -4.87 -13.53 -7.87
CA ARG A 36 -3.68 -13.95 -7.14
C ARG A 36 -2.50 -13.02 -7.39
N TRP A 37 -1.67 -12.82 -6.39
CA TRP A 37 -0.42 -12.08 -6.56
C TRP A 37 0.67 -12.54 -5.61
N VAL A 38 1.92 -12.29 -5.98
CA VAL A 38 3.10 -12.58 -5.16
C VAL A 38 3.73 -11.28 -4.71
N TRP A 39 3.94 -11.14 -3.40
CA TRP A 39 4.73 -10.08 -2.81
C TRP A 39 6.08 -10.60 -2.36
N HIS A 40 7.12 -9.79 -2.56
CA HIS A 40 8.45 -10.03 -2.03
C HIS A 40 8.82 -8.89 -1.10
N SER A 41 9.26 -9.20 0.11
CA SER A 41 9.66 -8.23 1.12
C SER A 41 11.10 -8.44 1.52
N VAL A 42 11.86 -7.36 1.62
CA VAL A 42 13.26 -7.34 2.06
C VAL A 42 13.40 -6.30 3.16
N ASP A 43 13.99 -6.69 4.29
CA ASP A 43 14.34 -5.77 5.36
C ASP A 43 15.78 -5.23 5.22
N SER A 44 16.08 -4.14 5.93
CA SER A 44 17.40 -3.51 5.96
C SER A 44 18.51 -4.37 6.56
N HIS A 45 18.17 -5.49 7.18
CA HIS A 45 19.12 -6.46 7.71
C HIS A 45 19.35 -7.65 6.76
N GLY A 46 18.70 -7.66 5.59
CA GLY A 46 18.84 -8.68 4.56
C GLY A 46 17.85 -9.84 4.68
N THR A 47 16.93 -9.82 5.64
CA THR A 47 15.86 -10.82 5.72
C THR A 47 14.94 -10.65 4.52
N SER A 48 14.64 -11.75 3.84
CA SER A 48 13.81 -11.77 2.64
C SER A 48 12.71 -12.80 2.77
N ILE A 49 11.46 -12.39 2.50
CA ILE A 49 10.28 -13.26 2.52
C ILE A 49 9.43 -13.04 1.28
N ALA A 50 8.83 -14.11 0.77
CA ALA A 50 7.80 -14.03 -0.27
C ALA A 50 6.48 -14.53 0.28
N ALA A 51 5.38 -13.94 -0.16
CA ALA A 51 4.03 -14.33 0.21
C ALA A 51 3.12 -14.32 -1.02
N THR A 52 2.36 -15.40 -1.20
CA THR A 52 1.34 -15.50 -2.25
C THR A 52 -0.02 -15.19 -1.65
N TRP A 53 -0.72 -14.24 -2.23
CA TRP A 53 -2.04 -13.80 -1.84
C TRP A 53 -3.08 -14.32 -2.84
N THR A 54 -4.22 -14.78 -2.35
CA THR A 54 -5.37 -15.17 -3.17
C THR A 54 -6.63 -14.51 -2.62
N VAL A 55 -7.38 -13.80 -3.47
CA VAL A 55 -8.72 -13.33 -3.12
C VAL A 55 -9.67 -14.52 -3.10
N LEU A 56 -10.38 -14.68 -1.99
CA LEU A 56 -11.43 -15.67 -1.83
C LEU A 56 -12.79 -15.01 -2.09
N ASP A 57 -13.85 -15.80 -2.09
CA ASP A 57 -15.20 -15.25 -2.04
C ASP A 57 -15.39 -14.38 -0.79
N ASP A 58 -16.20 -13.34 -0.95
CA ASP A 58 -16.62 -12.45 0.13
C ASP A 58 -17.24 -13.24 1.29
N GLY A 59 -17.21 -12.64 2.48
CA GLY A 59 -17.76 -13.23 3.68
C GLY A 59 -18.38 -12.21 4.61
N VAL A 60 -18.71 -12.68 5.81
CA VAL A 60 -19.24 -11.86 6.89
C VAL A 60 -18.38 -12.07 8.13
N TRP A 61 -18.01 -10.99 8.79
CA TRP A 61 -17.28 -10.99 10.05
C TRP A 61 -17.99 -10.06 11.03
N GLU A 62 -18.35 -10.56 12.22
CA GLU A 62 -19.12 -9.82 13.25
C GLU A 62 -20.27 -8.96 12.68
N GLY A 63 -21.05 -9.54 11.75
CA GLY A 63 -22.20 -8.88 11.11
C GLY A 63 -21.86 -7.89 9.97
N ARG A 64 -20.58 -7.75 9.61
CA ARG A 64 -20.10 -6.85 8.56
C ARG A 64 -19.66 -7.62 7.30
N PRO A 65 -20.03 -7.19 6.09
CA PRO A 65 -19.52 -7.79 4.86
C PRO A 65 -18.03 -7.46 4.65
N VAL A 66 -17.24 -8.49 4.33
CA VAL A 66 -15.78 -8.38 4.18
C VAL A 66 -15.27 -9.08 2.92
N HIS A 67 -14.30 -8.47 2.24
CA HIS A 67 -13.45 -9.18 1.30
C HIS A 67 -12.43 -10.04 2.06
N ARG A 68 -12.06 -11.18 1.47
CA ARG A 68 -11.19 -12.17 2.10
C ARG A 68 -9.95 -12.41 1.24
N VAL A 69 -8.77 -12.29 1.82
CA VAL A 69 -7.50 -12.54 1.12
C VAL A 69 -6.65 -13.51 1.93
N TRP A 70 -6.30 -14.64 1.34
CA TRP A 70 -5.49 -15.68 1.99
C TRP A 70 -4.01 -15.57 1.57
N ASP A 71 -3.08 -15.61 2.54
CA ASP A 71 -1.63 -15.44 2.31
C ASP A 71 -0.81 -16.72 2.50
N THR A 72 -1.41 -17.87 2.18
CA THR A 72 -0.93 -19.24 2.48
C THR A 72 -1.03 -19.67 3.94
N ARG A 73 -1.12 -18.73 4.89
CA ARG A 73 -1.15 -19.02 6.33
C ARG A 73 -2.38 -18.45 7.03
N ASP A 74 -2.66 -17.19 6.78
CA ASP A 74 -3.72 -16.42 7.41
C ASP A 74 -4.73 -15.94 6.37
N VAL A 75 -5.94 -15.62 6.84
CA VAL A 75 -6.96 -14.92 6.04
C VAL A 75 -7.07 -13.50 6.55
N ARG A 76 -6.73 -12.53 5.71
CA ARG A 76 -6.99 -11.12 5.96
C ARG A 76 -8.39 -10.75 5.52
N LEU A 77 -9.08 -10.02 6.38
CA LEU A 77 -10.42 -9.51 6.15
C LEU A 77 -10.33 -8.02 5.90
N HIS A 78 -10.98 -7.56 4.84
CA HIS A 78 -11.07 -6.15 4.48
C HIS A 78 -12.53 -5.74 4.45
N ASP A 79 -12.87 -4.63 5.09
CA ASP A 79 -14.22 -4.07 5.07
C ASP A 79 -14.64 -3.71 3.62
N THR A 80 -15.78 -4.20 3.17
CA THR A 80 -16.27 -3.99 1.79
C THR A 80 -16.63 -2.54 1.48
N ALA A 81 -16.98 -1.74 2.49
CA ALA A 81 -17.37 -0.35 2.29
C ALA A 81 -16.14 0.59 2.16
N THR A 82 -14.99 0.18 2.71
CA THR A 82 -13.80 1.04 2.81
C THR A 82 -12.52 0.43 2.26
N GLY A 83 -12.48 -0.88 1.99
CA GLY A 83 -11.28 -1.63 1.56
C GLY A 83 -10.21 -1.78 2.65
N ASN A 84 -10.42 -1.21 3.83
CA ASN A 84 -9.46 -1.25 4.93
C ASN A 84 -9.46 -2.61 5.63
N TRP A 85 -8.28 -3.09 6.02
CA TRP A 85 -8.14 -4.28 6.84
C TRP A 85 -8.90 -4.13 8.18
N VAL A 86 -9.62 -5.18 8.58
CA VAL A 86 -10.34 -5.26 9.86
C VAL A 86 -9.81 -6.36 10.76
N ALA A 87 -9.37 -7.48 10.21
CA ALA A 87 -8.87 -8.59 11.01
C ALA A 87 -7.99 -9.56 10.22
N THR A 88 -7.13 -10.26 10.94
CA THR A 88 -6.36 -11.40 10.43
C THR A 88 -6.78 -12.65 11.19
N LEU A 89 -7.24 -13.66 10.47
CA LEU A 89 -7.66 -14.94 11.02
C LEU A 89 -6.60 -16.01 10.78
N ARG A 90 -6.44 -16.93 11.74
CA ARG A 90 -5.74 -18.20 11.58
C ARG A 90 -6.63 -19.30 12.11
N ASP A 91 -6.84 -20.35 11.30
CA ASP A 91 -7.70 -21.48 11.68
C ASP A 91 -9.10 -21.03 12.14
N GLY A 92 -9.63 -19.97 11.50
CA GLY A 92 -10.93 -19.36 11.82
C GLY A 92 -10.93 -18.44 13.06
N GLN A 93 -9.84 -18.37 13.82
CA GLN A 93 -9.72 -17.53 15.01
C GLN A 93 -9.01 -16.21 14.71
N ALA A 94 -9.53 -15.10 15.25
CA ALA A 94 -8.92 -13.79 15.07
C ALA A 94 -7.62 -13.65 15.89
N ARG A 95 -6.52 -13.31 15.22
CA ARG A 95 -5.21 -13.02 15.84
C ARG A 95 -5.00 -11.52 16.04
N LEU A 96 -5.35 -10.75 15.03
CA LEU A 96 -5.25 -9.30 15.03
C LEU A 96 -6.59 -8.71 14.57
N VAL A 97 -7.05 -7.66 15.23
CA VAL A 97 -8.28 -6.94 14.88
C VAL A 97 -8.04 -5.43 14.99
N ALA A 98 -8.48 -4.68 13.99
CA ALA A 98 -8.54 -3.21 14.01
C ALA A 98 -10.00 -2.75 14.08
N SER A 99 -10.32 -1.92 15.08
CA SER A 99 -11.64 -1.34 15.27
C SER A 99 -11.58 0.18 15.06
N PRO A 100 -12.40 0.76 14.15
CA PRO A 100 -13.39 0.10 13.31
C PRO A 100 -12.79 -0.64 12.09
N HIS A 101 -11.61 -0.23 11.63
CA HIS A 101 -10.77 -0.80 10.56
C HIS A 101 -9.44 -0.01 10.56
N GLU A 102 -8.37 -0.46 9.88
CA GLU A 102 -7.05 0.22 9.95
C GLU A 102 -7.01 1.68 9.45
N GLY A 103 -7.93 2.08 8.56
CA GLY A 103 -8.04 3.45 8.08
C GLY A 103 -6.92 3.89 7.12
N THR A 104 -6.20 2.95 6.52
CA THR A 104 -5.20 3.17 5.46
C THR A 104 -5.76 3.93 4.26
N PHE A 105 -7.04 3.75 3.92
CA PHE A 105 -7.69 4.39 2.80
C PHE A 105 -8.90 5.23 3.24
N SER A 106 -8.99 6.43 2.67
CA SER A 106 -10.21 7.23 2.66
C SER A 106 -10.56 7.50 1.19
N TRP A 107 -11.63 6.90 0.70
CA TRP A 107 -12.08 7.06 -0.69
C TRP A 107 -12.95 8.32 -0.87
N PRO A 108 -13.03 8.87 -2.09
CA PRO A 108 -12.14 8.60 -3.22
C PRO A 108 -10.72 9.13 -2.96
N LEU A 109 -9.73 8.45 -3.54
CA LEU A 109 -8.33 8.89 -3.53
C LEU A 109 -8.12 9.98 -4.58
N ARG A 110 -7.41 11.03 -4.18
CA ARG A 110 -6.98 12.13 -5.05
C ARG A 110 -5.73 12.77 -4.45
N VAL A 111 -4.84 13.26 -5.30
CA VAL A 111 -3.63 14.00 -4.86
C VAL A 111 -4.01 15.16 -3.93
N GLY A 112 -3.28 15.32 -2.83
CA GLY A 112 -3.52 16.35 -1.81
C GLY A 112 -4.60 16.02 -0.78
N LYS A 113 -5.29 14.88 -0.87
CA LYS A 113 -6.23 14.45 0.19
C LYS A 113 -5.44 14.00 1.42
N SER A 114 -5.90 14.40 2.61
CA SER A 114 -5.37 13.96 3.90
C SER A 114 -6.49 13.52 4.84
N TRP A 115 -6.19 12.60 5.75
CA TRP A 115 -7.11 12.14 6.80
C TRP A 115 -6.34 11.57 7.99
N ILE A 116 -7.05 11.34 9.08
CA ILE A 116 -6.52 10.73 10.29
C ILE A 116 -7.18 9.37 10.47
N ALA A 117 -6.38 8.31 10.59
CA ALA A 117 -6.83 7.02 11.08
C ALA A 117 -6.62 6.99 12.60
N SER A 118 -7.66 6.68 13.36
CA SER A 118 -7.61 6.49 14.81
C SER A 118 -8.36 5.22 15.16
N ILE A 119 -7.65 4.21 15.63
CA ILE A 119 -8.18 2.85 15.77
C ILE A 119 -7.87 2.28 17.16
N ALA A 120 -8.60 1.25 17.56
CA ALA A 120 -8.12 0.29 18.55
C ALA A 120 -7.50 -0.90 17.82
N LEU A 121 -6.27 -1.26 18.17
CA LEU A 121 -5.60 -2.46 17.68
C LEU A 121 -5.60 -3.53 18.78
N HIS A 122 -6.20 -4.68 18.51
CA HIS A 122 -6.25 -5.81 19.40
C HIS A 122 -5.33 -6.92 18.88
N ASP A 123 -4.24 -7.19 19.62
CA ASP A 123 -3.39 -8.35 19.42
C ASP A 123 -3.88 -9.47 20.35
N ARG A 124 -4.77 -10.30 19.83
CA ARG A 124 -5.39 -11.39 20.60
C ARG A 124 -4.41 -12.52 20.87
N GLU A 125 -3.36 -12.66 20.05
CA GLU A 125 -2.32 -13.66 20.27
C GLU A 125 -1.44 -13.30 21.48
N ARG A 126 -1.15 -12.01 21.66
CA ARG A 126 -0.39 -11.52 22.81
C ARG A 126 -1.26 -11.09 24.00
N GLY A 127 -2.58 -11.07 23.84
CA GLY A 127 -3.51 -10.54 24.84
C GLY A 127 -3.37 -9.03 25.08
N LEU A 128 -2.93 -8.28 24.06
CA LEU A 128 -2.67 -6.85 24.15
C LEU A 128 -3.71 -6.04 23.39
N THR A 129 -3.97 -4.82 23.87
CA THR A 129 -4.76 -3.83 23.15
C THR A 129 -4.07 -2.47 23.23
N SER A 130 -3.95 -1.82 22.08
CA SER A 130 -3.44 -0.45 21.97
C SER A 130 -4.56 0.43 21.45
N SER A 131 -4.93 1.46 22.21
CA SER A 131 -5.98 2.39 21.82
C SER A 131 -5.75 3.77 22.47
N PRO A 132 -5.82 4.87 21.70
CA PRO A 132 -5.90 4.90 20.24
C PRO A 132 -4.54 4.60 19.60
N VAL A 133 -4.52 3.97 18.42
CA VAL A 133 -3.39 3.98 17.50
C VAL A 133 -3.74 4.96 16.38
N VAL A 134 -2.91 5.99 16.21
CA VAL A 134 -3.16 7.11 15.28
C VAL A 134 -2.14 7.14 14.16
N THR A 135 -2.60 7.36 12.94
CA THR A 135 -1.76 7.59 11.75
C THR A 135 -2.32 8.77 10.95
N PHE A 136 -1.47 9.70 10.57
CA PHE A 136 -1.83 10.80 9.67
C PHE A 136 -1.50 10.39 8.24
N TRP A 137 -2.50 10.32 7.38
CA TRP A 137 -2.35 9.93 6.00
C TRP A 137 -2.47 11.14 5.06
N HIS A 138 -1.71 11.12 3.97
CA HIS A 138 -2.01 11.94 2.81
C HIS A 138 -1.66 11.24 1.49
N VAL A 139 -2.34 11.66 0.41
CA VAL A 139 -1.97 11.31 -0.96
C VAL A 139 -0.98 12.36 -1.46
N ASP A 140 0.26 11.95 -1.66
CA ASP A 140 1.38 12.81 -2.06
C ASP A 140 1.28 13.17 -3.54
N ARG A 141 1.31 12.16 -4.41
CA ARG A 141 1.36 12.36 -5.86
C ARG A 141 0.88 11.15 -6.65
N TRP A 142 0.73 11.36 -7.95
CA TRP A 142 0.48 10.33 -8.95
C TRP A 142 1.76 10.12 -9.76
N GLU A 143 2.28 8.91 -9.77
CA GLU A 143 3.56 8.61 -10.44
C GLU A 143 3.59 7.21 -11.04
N GLN A 144 4.50 7.02 -12.00
CA GLN A 144 4.78 5.72 -12.55
C GLN A 144 5.78 4.98 -11.65
N VAL A 145 5.46 3.74 -11.29
CA VAL A 145 6.24 2.90 -10.38
C VAL A 145 6.64 1.63 -11.11
N VAL A 146 7.94 1.35 -11.11
CA VAL A 146 8.50 0.09 -11.63
C VAL A 146 8.61 -0.90 -10.48
N VAL A 147 8.03 -2.08 -10.66
CA VAL A 147 8.16 -3.25 -9.78
C VAL A 147 8.48 -4.47 -10.65
N LYS A 148 8.79 -5.62 -10.04
CA LYS A 148 9.10 -6.85 -10.80
C LYS A 148 7.94 -7.32 -11.69
N ALA A 149 6.69 -7.10 -11.25
CA ALA A 149 5.50 -7.45 -12.04
C ALA A 149 5.25 -6.53 -13.26
N GLY A 150 5.96 -5.40 -13.37
CA GLY A 150 5.75 -4.45 -14.46
C GLY A 150 5.84 -2.99 -14.00
N THR A 151 5.33 -2.11 -14.84
CA THR A 151 5.35 -0.66 -14.60
C THR A 151 3.92 -0.14 -14.59
N PHE A 152 3.51 0.50 -13.50
CA PHE A 152 2.13 0.91 -13.28
C PHE A 152 2.07 2.36 -12.82
N TRP A 153 1.00 3.06 -13.16
CA TRP A 153 0.71 4.32 -12.51
C TRP A 153 0.04 4.09 -11.15
N ALA A 154 0.50 4.81 -10.13
CA ALA A 154 0.03 4.63 -8.76
C ALA A 154 -0.04 5.95 -7.99
N PHE A 155 -0.98 6.00 -7.04
CA PHE A 155 -0.99 7.03 -6.01
C PHE A 155 0.03 6.67 -4.95
N LYS A 156 0.97 7.58 -4.69
CA LYS A 156 1.82 7.51 -3.51
C LYS A 156 1.07 8.09 -2.32
N LEU A 157 0.88 7.27 -1.29
CA LEU A 157 0.34 7.67 0.00
C LEU A 157 1.44 7.61 1.05
N GLU A 158 1.43 8.56 1.97
CA GLU A 158 2.33 8.61 3.12
C GLU A 158 1.52 8.60 4.41
N GLY A 159 1.92 7.73 5.33
CA GLY A 159 1.37 7.59 6.67
C GLY A 159 2.45 7.93 7.68
N THR A 160 2.26 9.01 8.44
CA THR A 160 3.15 9.38 9.54
C THR A 160 2.58 8.91 10.87
N PRO A 161 3.43 8.42 11.79
CA PRO A 161 2.97 7.91 13.07
C PRO A 161 2.41 9.05 13.95
N GLY A 162 1.30 8.77 14.61
CA GLY A 162 0.75 9.59 15.70
C GLY A 162 0.86 8.87 17.05
N ILE A 163 -0.23 8.92 17.82
CA ILE A 163 -0.34 8.27 19.13
C ILE A 163 -0.22 6.74 19.00
N ASN A 164 0.58 6.10 19.86
CA ASN A 164 0.80 4.65 19.93
C ASN A 164 1.15 3.98 18.57
N ASN A 165 1.66 4.75 17.61
CA ASN A 165 2.23 4.27 16.37
C ASN A 165 3.69 4.78 16.28
N VAL A 166 4.57 3.96 15.74
CA VAL A 166 6.00 4.29 15.57
C VAL A 166 6.48 4.04 14.14
N THR A 167 5.56 3.67 13.24
CA THR A 167 5.89 3.26 11.87
C THR A 167 5.53 4.36 10.88
N TYR A 168 6.53 4.84 10.16
CA TYR A 168 6.33 5.58 8.92
C TYR A 168 6.01 4.60 7.81
N THR A 169 5.00 4.91 7.01
CA THR A 169 4.57 4.05 5.89
C THR A 169 4.50 4.87 4.62
N THR A 170 5.08 4.35 3.54
CA THR A 170 4.82 4.83 2.18
C THR A 170 4.22 3.68 1.39
N LEU A 171 3.16 3.93 0.64
CA LEU A 171 2.53 2.92 -0.19
C LEU A 171 2.13 3.47 -1.55
N TRP A 172 2.22 2.63 -2.56
CA TRP A 172 1.86 2.95 -3.94
C TRP A 172 0.66 2.10 -4.33
N TYR A 173 -0.51 2.74 -4.42
CA TYR A 173 -1.75 2.10 -4.84
C TYR A 173 -1.96 2.28 -6.34
N ALA A 174 -2.00 1.19 -7.09
CA ALA A 174 -2.30 1.17 -8.52
C ALA A 174 -3.80 0.87 -8.74
N PRO A 175 -4.60 1.85 -9.19
CA PRO A 175 -6.03 1.65 -9.45
C PRO A 175 -6.31 0.55 -10.47
N GLU A 176 -5.49 0.45 -11.53
CA GLU A 176 -5.62 -0.57 -12.59
C GLU A 176 -5.61 -2.00 -12.03
N LEU A 177 -4.81 -2.26 -10.99
CA LEU A 177 -4.72 -3.56 -10.33
C LEU A 177 -5.59 -3.66 -9.09
N ARG A 178 -6.15 -2.54 -8.64
CA ARG A 178 -6.91 -2.40 -7.37
C ARG A 178 -6.08 -2.82 -6.15
N LEU A 179 -4.76 -2.59 -6.21
CA LEU A 179 -3.80 -3.11 -5.24
C LEU A 179 -2.76 -2.06 -4.85
N VAL A 180 -2.23 -2.22 -3.64
CA VAL A 180 -0.91 -1.69 -3.30
C VAL A 180 0.13 -2.54 -4.05
N ILE A 181 0.97 -1.90 -4.86
CA ILE A 181 2.00 -2.58 -5.66
C ILE A 181 3.39 -2.47 -5.05
N LYS A 182 3.57 -1.51 -4.14
CA LYS A 182 4.80 -1.30 -3.39
C LYS A 182 4.47 -0.71 -2.03
N GLN A 183 5.23 -1.11 -1.02
CA GLN A 183 5.14 -0.56 0.32
C GLN A 183 6.54 -0.43 0.91
N VAL A 184 6.77 0.66 1.62
CA VAL A 184 7.94 0.87 2.48
C VAL A 184 7.43 1.13 3.89
N ARG A 185 7.99 0.42 4.87
CA ARG A 185 7.73 0.66 6.29
C ARG A 185 9.04 0.94 7.00
N GLU A 186 9.06 1.99 7.79
CA GLU A 186 10.24 2.42 8.55
C GLU A 186 9.85 2.61 10.01
N ARG A 187 10.59 1.95 10.90
CA ARG A 187 10.40 2.06 12.35
C ARG A 187 11.72 1.77 13.06
N THR A 188 11.74 1.98 14.36
CA THR A 188 12.79 1.42 15.21
C THR A 188 12.36 0.01 15.66
N ASP A 189 13.26 -0.97 15.57
CA ASP A 189 13.02 -2.32 16.09
C ASP A 189 13.12 -2.38 17.64
N GLU A 190 12.86 -3.54 18.22
CA GLU A 190 12.86 -3.75 19.68
C GLU A 190 14.25 -3.53 20.32
N THR A 191 15.31 -3.57 19.51
CA THR A 191 16.70 -3.33 19.93
C THR A 191 17.15 -1.88 19.78
N GLY A 192 16.25 -0.99 19.33
CA GLY A 192 16.58 0.41 19.11
C GLY A 192 17.24 0.69 17.74
N ARG A 193 17.30 -0.31 16.84
CA ARG A 193 17.91 -0.15 15.52
C ARG A 193 16.89 0.28 14.46
N PRO A 194 17.26 1.14 13.50
CA PRO A 194 16.40 1.43 12.37
C PRO A 194 16.09 0.17 11.57
N LEU A 195 14.81 -0.07 11.32
CA LEU A 195 14.31 -1.14 10.48
C LEU A 195 13.53 -0.55 9.32
N ARG A 196 14.00 -0.81 8.10
CA ARG A 196 13.29 -0.50 6.87
C ARG A 196 12.89 -1.80 6.18
N VAL A 197 11.61 -1.94 5.86
CA VAL A 197 11.09 -3.08 5.09
C VAL A 197 10.52 -2.55 3.79
N VAL A 198 10.99 -3.09 2.67
CA VAL A 198 10.46 -2.81 1.33
C VAL A 198 9.72 -4.04 0.85
N SER A 199 8.46 -3.89 0.49
CA SER A 199 7.62 -4.93 -0.10
C SER A 199 7.18 -4.51 -1.50
N GLU A 200 7.33 -5.39 -2.48
CA GLU A 200 6.98 -5.12 -3.87
C GLU A 200 6.22 -6.28 -4.51
N LEU A 201 5.32 -5.92 -5.44
CA LEU A 201 4.61 -6.86 -6.29
C LEU A 201 5.57 -7.51 -7.29
N VAL A 202 5.63 -8.84 -7.27
CA VAL A 202 6.50 -9.64 -8.15
C VAL A 202 5.73 -10.28 -9.28
N GLU A 203 4.54 -10.79 -8.98
CA GLU A 203 3.66 -11.41 -9.97
C GLU A 203 2.22 -11.01 -9.70
N TYR A 204 1.44 -10.89 -10.76
CA TYR A 204 0.00 -10.61 -10.70
C TYR A 204 -0.73 -11.49 -11.70
N HIS A 205 -1.71 -12.23 -11.20
CA HIS A 205 -2.51 -13.21 -11.93
C HIS A 205 -3.99 -12.84 -11.72
N PRO A 206 -4.60 -12.05 -12.63
CA PRO A 206 -6.02 -11.72 -12.52
C PRO A 206 -6.87 -12.97 -12.67
N THR A 207 -8.12 -12.90 -12.21
CA THR A 207 -9.11 -13.94 -12.51
C THR A 207 -9.24 -14.10 -14.03
N PRO A 208 -9.30 -15.33 -14.57
CA PRO A 208 -9.51 -15.58 -16.00
C PRO A 208 -10.79 -14.95 -16.57
#